data_AF-A0A0W0SC45-F1
#
_entry.id   AF-A0A0W0SC45-F1
#
_cell.length_a   1.000
_cell.length_b   1.000
_cell.length_c   1.000
_cell.angle_alpha   90.00
_cell.angle_beta   90.00
_cell.angle_gamma   90.00
#
_symmetry.space_group_name_H-M   'P 1'
#
loop_
_entity.id
_entity.type
_entity.pdbx_description
1 polymer ?
#
loop_
_entity_poly.entity_id
_entity_poly.type
_entity_poly.pdbx_seq_one_letter_code
_entity_poly.pdbx_strand_id
1 'polypeptide(L)'
;MKIDQESVNALCGESSEVVVFGFSKYDYEEVYKGINANNKIKAFNYDDYDLKHKELHNNIPYSMYRVYKLILNDLVVDNYKRKKEGKPIVPLIFVIGNSDESCEPRQIAKREEDPYEKWVTLTELRRVYKLTTEFGAEFSQVARDTVKFVSLDTQSNPTKLKPVSPFWESKDWQHDWEQRKEETQLRHNRLIKNSMWRSNLQGKIQEIDKLNPDEENKEGKKL
;
A
#
# COMPACT_ATOMS: atom_id res chain seq x y z
N MET A 1 18.12 -9.11 -10.98
CA MET A 1 17.54 -10.47 -10.75
C MET A 1 16.67 -10.91 -11.95
N LYS A 2 16.59 -12.22 -12.32
CA LYS A 2 15.63 -12.71 -13.34
C LYS A 2 14.31 -13.10 -12.68
N ILE A 3 13.21 -12.46 -13.08
CA ILE A 3 11.89 -12.63 -12.47
C ILE A 3 10.97 -13.49 -13.33
N ASP A 4 10.26 -14.41 -12.68
CA ASP A 4 9.25 -15.27 -13.29
C ASP A 4 8.02 -14.45 -13.71
N GLN A 5 7.78 -14.37 -15.02
CA GLN A 5 6.73 -13.50 -15.56
C GLN A 5 5.33 -14.00 -15.28
N GLU A 6 5.14 -15.31 -15.14
CA GLU A 6 3.83 -15.87 -14.79
C GLU A 6 3.42 -15.41 -13.39
N SER A 7 4.34 -15.43 -12.42
CA SER A 7 4.09 -14.90 -11.07
C SER A 7 3.77 -13.40 -11.06
N VAL A 8 4.43 -12.60 -11.90
CA VAL A 8 4.15 -11.16 -12.02
C VAL A 8 2.79 -10.92 -12.67
N ASN A 9 2.48 -11.62 -13.76
CA ASN A 9 1.20 -11.50 -14.44
C ASN A 9 0.04 -11.91 -13.54
N ALA A 10 0.20 -12.97 -12.74
CA ALA A 10 -0.80 -13.40 -11.77
C ALA A 10 -1.08 -12.33 -10.70
N LEU A 11 -0.06 -11.56 -10.29
CA LEU A 11 -0.22 -10.46 -9.35
C LEU A 11 -0.85 -9.22 -9.99
N CYS A 12 -0.55 -8.97 -11.27
CA CYS A 12 -1.00 -7.78 -11.98
C CYS A 12 -2.37 -7.92 -12.64
N GLY A 13 -2.83 -9.14 -12.89
CA GLY A 13 -4.08 -9.39 -13.59
C GLY A 13 -4.06 -8.70 -14.95
N GLU A 14 -5.02 -7.80 -15.17
CA GLU A 14 -5.17 -7.03 -16.40
C GLU A 14 -4.32 -5.74 -16.45
N SER A 15 -3.61 -5.39 -15.37
CA SER A 15 -2.81 -4.17 -15.33
C SER A 15 -1.52 -4.31 -16.11
N SER A 16 -1.23 -3.31 -16.95
CA SER A 16 0.07 -3.13 -17.62
C SER A 16 1.10 -2.38 -16.77
N GLU A 17 0.71 -1.96 -15.56
CA GLU A 17 1.53 -1.17 -14.63
C GLU A 17 1.56 -1.85 -13.26
N VAL A 18 2.65 -1.66 -12.50
CA VAL A 18 2.77 -2.14 -11.12
C VAL A 18 3.65 -1.19 -10.31
N VAL A 19 3.31 -0.98 -9.04
CA VAL A 19 4.19 -0.30 -8.08
C VAL A 19 4.89 -1.37 -7.23
N VAL A 20 6.20 -1.24 -7.03
CA VAL A 20 7.00 -2.22 -6.28
C VAL A 20 7.65 -1.55 -5.08
N PHE A 21 7.25 -1.98 -3.88
CA PHE A 21 7.84 -1.60 -2.60
C PHE A 21 8.30 -2.85 -1.85
N GLY A 22 9.06 -2.65 -0.79
CA GLY A 22 9.48 -3.74 0.07
C GLY A 22 10.63 -3.33 0.98
N PHE A 23 11.09 -4.28 1.78
CA PHE A 23 12.29 -4.07 2.57
C PHE A 23 13.51 -4.19 1.66
N SER A 24 14.47 -3.26 1.75
CA SER A 24 15.72 -3.33 0.98
C SER A 24 16.48 -4.64 1.21
N LYS A 25 16.42 -5.20 2.43
CA LYS A 25 17.02 -6.51 2.75
C LYS A 25 16.40 -7.71 2.02
N TYR A 26 15.26 -7.53 1.37
CA TYR A 26 14.58 -8.54 0.55
C TYR A 26 14.62 -8.19 -0.94
N ASP A 27 15.57 -7.34 -1.37
CA ASP A 27 15.87 -7.08 -2.78
C ASP A 27 14.69 -6.58 -3.63
N TYR A 28 13.77 -5.80 -3.05
CA TYR A 28 12.61 -5.29 -3.79
C TYR A 28 13.00 -4.40 -4.99
N GLU A 29 14.14 -3.71 -4.92
CA GLU A 29 14.70 -2.93 -6.05
C GLU A 29 15.12 -3.83 -7.22
N GLU A 30 15.65 -5.02 -6.93
CA GLU A 30 16.00 -6.00 -7.96
C GLU A 30 14.76 -6.63 -8.59
N VAL A 31 13.67 -6.74 -7.84
CA VAL A 31 12.34 -7.11 -8.37
C VAL A 31 11.84 -6.04 -9.34
N TYR A 32 11.87 -4.77 -8.93
CA TYR A 32 11.51 -3.64 -9.80
C TYR A 32 12.31 -3.64 -11.12
N LYS A 33 13.65 -3.75 -11.05
CA LYS A 33 14.51 -3.82 -12.24
C LYS A 33 14.21 -5.07 -13.08
N GLY A 34 13.99 -6.21 -12.42
CA GLY A 34 13.71 -7.48 -13.08
C GLY A 34 12.38 -7.51 -13.83
N ILE A 35 11.35 -6.83 -13.32
CA ILE A 35 10.07 -6.66 -14.03
C ILE A 35 10.26 -5.77 -15.27
N ASN A 36 10.92 -4.63 -15.12
CA ASN A 36 11.14 -3.68 -16.22
C ASN A 36 11.99 -4.26 -17.37
N ALA A 37 12.86 -5.23 -17.09
CA ALA A 37 13.66 -5.90 -18.12
C ALA A 37 12.83 -6.67 -19.18
N ASN A 38 11.56 -7.00 -18.92
CA ASN A 38 10.73 -7.78 -19.85
C ASN A 38 9.84 -6.92 -20.77
N ASN A 39 9.76 -5.60 -20.56
CA ASN A 39 8.94 -4.64 -21.34
C ASN A 39 7.41 -4.90 -21.42
N LYS A 40 6.87 -5.94 -20.77
CA LYS A 40 5.42 -6.24 -20.80
C LYS A 40 4.61 -5.50 -19.74
N ILE A 41 5.16 -5.39 -18.54
CA ILE A 41 4.57 -4.67 -17.42
C ILE A 41 5.56 -3.59 -17.02
N LYS A 42 5.07 -2.35 -16.91
CA LYS A 42 5.87 -1.23 -16.44
C LYS A 42 5.85 -1.20 -14.91
N ALA A 43 7.01 -1.44 -14.30
CA ALA A 43 7.17 -1.31 -12.86
C ALA A 43 7.63 0.10 -12.50
N PHE A 44 7.08 0.62 -11.41
CA PHE A 44 7.47 1.88 -10.78
C PHE A 44 7.94 1.58 -9.35
N ASN A 45 9.01 2.26 -8.91
CA ASN A 45 9.39 2.33 -7.49
C ASN A 45 9.17 3.76 -6.99
N TYR A 46 9.75 4.12 -5.84
CA TYR A 46 9.59 5.46 -5.27
C TYR A 46 10.32 6.56 -6.05
N ASP A 47 11.37 6.24 -6.81
CA ASP A 47 12.14 7.21 -7.60
C ASP A 47 11.39 7.65 -8.86
N ASP A 48 10.62 6.73 -9.46
CA ASP A 48 10.04 6.93 -10.79
C ASP A 48 8.52 7.18 -10.76
N TYR A 49 7.90 7.12 -9.58
CA TYR A 49 6.46 7.28 -9.44
C TYR A 49 6.04 8.76 -9.53
N ASP A 50 5.22 9.10 -10.52
CA ASP A 50 4.63 10.43 -10.62
C ASP A 50 3.34 10.54 -9.79
N LEU A 51 3.37 11.42 -8.79
CA LEU A 51 2.23 11.68 -7.90
C LEU A 51 1.13 12.43 -8.65
N LYS A 52 -0.04 11.80 -8.81
CA LYS A 52 -1.20 12.34 -9.53
C LYS A 52 -2.03 13.30 -8.67
N HIS A 53 -2.03 13.10 -7.36
CA HIS A 53 -2.86 13.79 -6.37
C HIS A 53 -2.00 14.60 -5.39
N LYS A 54 -1.22 15.54 -5.92
CA LYS A 54 -0.28 16.37 -5.15
C LYS A 54 -0.97 17.16 -4.04
N GLU A 55 -2.26 17.47 -4.18
CA GLU A 55 -3.08 18.14 -3.18
C GLU A 55 -3.24 17.36 -1.87
N LEU A 56 -3.11 16.03 -1.88
CA LEU A 56 -3.10 15.21 -0.67
C LEU A 56 -1.97 15.61 0.30
N HIS A 57 -1.00 16.38 -0.19
CA HIS A 57 0.24 16.73 0.47
C HIS A 57 0.27 18.14 1.05
N ASN A 58 -0.75 18.95 0.79
CA ASN A 58 -0.84 20.32 1.26
C ASN A 58 -0.73 20.36 2.80
N ASN A 59 0.09 21.28 3.30
CA ASN A 59 0.28 21.57 4.73
C ASN A 59 0.87 20.44 5.59
N ILE A 60 1.43 19.40 4.98
CA ILE A 60 2.19 18.37 5.72
C ILE A 60 3.69 18.71 5.61
N PRO A 61 4.48 18.70 6.71
CA PRO A 61 5.94 18.93 6.67
C PRO A 61 6.69 17.85 5.87
N TYR A 62 7.82 18.21 5.25
CA TYR A 62 8.65 17.29 4.46
C TYR A 62 9.41 16.29 5.35
N SER A 63 9.48 15.01 4.94
CA SER A 63 10.42 14.01 5.46
C SER A 63 10.69 12.93 4.42
N MET A 64 11.89 12.36 4.39
CA MET A 64 12.28 11.31 3.41
C MET A 64 11.36 10.08 3.48
N TYR A 65 10.96 9.68 4.69
CA TYR A 65 10.01 8.58 4.98
C TYR A 65 8.55 8.89 4.62
N ARG A 66 8.31 10.08 4.05
CA ARG A 66 6.98 10.49 3.61
C ARG A 66 6.67 9.94 2.23
N VAL A 67 7.66 9.88 1.31
CA VAL A 67 7.41 9.60 -0.12
C VAL A 67 6.65 8.30 -0.34
N TYR A 68 7.05 7.21 0.32
CA TYR A 68 6.36 5.92 0.25
C TYR A 68 4.91 6.00 0.74
N LYS A 69 4.66 6.67 1.87
CA LYS A 69 3.30 6.88 2.38
C LYS A 69 2.46 7.77 1.46
N LEU A 70 3.09 8.70 0.73
CA LEU A 70 2.40 9.52 -0.25
C LEU A 70 1.97 8.68 -1.44
N ILE A 71 2.89 7.90 -1.99
CA ILE A 71 2.62 6.98 -3.10
C ILE A 71 1.53 5.98 -2.71
N LEU A 72 1.55 5.44 -1.48
CA LEU A 72 0.48 4.57 -0.98
C LEU A 72 -0.90 5.24 -1.02
N ASN A 73 -1.01 6.48 -0.53
CA ASN A 73 -2.30 7.18 -0.55
C ASN A 73 -2.71 7.52 -2.00
N ASP A 74 -1.77 8.03 -2.79
CA ASP A 74 -1.98 8.43 -4.18
C ASP A 74 -2.44 7.28 -5.06
N LEU A 75 -1.74 6.14 -5.01
CA LEU A 75 -2.07 4.94 -5.76
C LEU A 75 -3.45 4.40 -5.40
N VAL A 76 -3.79 4.33 -4.11
CA VAL A 76 -5.10 3.81 -3.68
C VAL A 76 -6.22 4.75 -4.09
N VAL A 77 -6.01 6.07 -4.07
CA VAL A 77 -6.97 7.05 -4.60
C VAL A 77 -7.13 6.91 -6.11
N ASP A 78 -6.04 6.80 -6.86
CA ASP A 78 -6.08 6.59 -8.31
C ASP A 78 -6.82 5.29 -8.65
N ASN A 79 -6.53 4.20 -7.92
CA ASN A 79 -7.22 2.93 -8.08
C ASN A 79 -8.71 3.00 -7.70
N TYR A 80 -9.07 3.80 -6.68
CA TYR A 80 -10.47 4.01 -6.32
C TYR A 80 -11.22 4.71 -7.46
N LYS A 81 -10.61 5.76 -8.03
CA LYS A 81 -11.12 6.42 -9.23
C LYS A 81 -11.20 5.47 -10.42
N ARG A 82 -10.15 4.69 -10.70
CA ARG A 82 -10.11 3.68 -11.77
C ARG A 82 -11.24 2.67 -11.60
N LYS A 83 -11.50 2.19 -10.38
CA LYS A 83 -12.61 1.27 -10.10
C LYS A 83 -13.97 1.90 -10.45
N LYS A 84 -14.22 3.14 -10.03
CA LYS A 84 -15.44 3.88 -10.41
C LYS A 84 -15.57 4.08 -11.93
N GLU A 85 -14.45 4.16 -12.64
CA GLU A 85 -14.38 4.28 -14.09
C GLU A 85 -14.33 2.93 -14.84
N GLY A 86 -14.43 1.79 -14.15
CA GLY A 86 -14.36 0.46 -14.78
C GLY A 86 -12.98 0.10 -15.36
N LYS A 87 -11.91 0.74 -14.88
CA LYS A 87 -10.53 0.52 -15.33
C LYS A 87 -9.79 -0.47 -14.42
N PRO A 88 -8.81 -1.23 -14.96
CA PRO A 88 -7.96 -2.10 -14.14
C PRO A 88 -7.23 -1.34 -13.02
N ILE A 89 -7.18 -1.96 -11.85
CA ILE A 89 -6.41 -1.52 -10.68
C ILE A 89 -4.93 -1.75 -10.95
N VAL A 90 -4.10 -0.75 -10.63
CA VAL A 90 -2.65 -0.90 -10.62
C VAL A 90 -2.23 -1.55 -9.30
N PRO A 91 -1.72 -2.79 -9.30
CA PRO A 91 -1.25 -3.45 -8.09
C PRO A 91 -0.06 -2.72 -7.47
N LEU A 92 0.07 -2.87 -6.15
CA LEU A 92 1.29 -2.62 -5.41
C LEU A 92 1.85 -3.95 -4.89
N ILE A 93 2.98 -4.38 -5.42
CA ILE A 93 3.72 -5.52 -4.91
C ILE A 93 4.55 -5.03 -3.73
N PHE A 94 4.34 -5.64 -2.56
CA PHE A 94 5.10 -5.38 -1.35
C PHE A 94 5.94 -6.60 -0.99
N VAL A 95 7.25 -6.52 -1.19
CA VAL A 95 8.19 -7.60 -0.88
C VAL A 95 8.49 -7.61 0.60
N ILE A 96 8.06 -8.67 1.28
CA ILE A 96 8.15 -8.83 2.75
C ILE A 96 9.00 -10.04 3.18
N GLY A 97 9.67 -10.70 2.25
CA GLY A 97 10.56 -11.81 2.55
C GLY A 97 11.24 -12.39 1.32
N ASN A 98 12.11 -13.35 1.56
CA ASN A 98 12.74 -14.21 0.58
C ASN A 98 12.73 -15.68 1.07
N SER A 99 13.46 -16.58 0.39
CA SER A 99 13.53 -17.99 0.76
C SER A 99 14.16 -18.25 2.14
N ASP A 100 14.94 -17.30 2.66
CA ASP A 100 15.71 -17.48 3.89
C ASP A 100 15.03 -16.82 5.10
N GLU A 101 14.35 -15.69 4.90
CA GLU A 101 13.75 -14.90 5.97
C GLU A 101 12.47 -14.19 5.50
N SER A 102 11.54 -13.94 6.41
CA SER A 102 10.37 -13.09 6.16
C SER A 102 10.10 -12.14 7.32
N CYS A 103 9.43 -11.03 7.05
CA CYS A 103 9.02 -10.09 8.08
C CYS A 103 7.93 -10.70 8.95
N GLU A 104 8.16 -10.73 10.27
CA GLU A 104 7.16 -11.20 11.21
C GLU A 104 6.11 -10.11 11.47
N PRO A 105 4.80 -10.44 11.45
CA PRO A 105 3.74 -9.46 11.71
C PRO A 105 3.92 -8.64 13.01
N ARG A 106 4.44 -9.27 14.07
CA ARG A 106 4.71 -8.61 15.35
C ARG A 106 5.70 -7.45 15.22
N GLN A 107 6.68 -7.54 14.32
CA GLN A 107 7.64 -6.46 14.07
C GLN A 107 6.95 -5.21 13.51
N ILE A 108 5.87 -5.38 12.74
CA ILE A 108 5.08 -4.29 12.16
C ILE A 108 4.35 -3.48 13.25
N ALA A 109 3.95 -4.13 14.35
CA ALA A 109 3.30 -3.45 15.46
C ALA A 109 4.29 -2.73 16.40
N LYS A 110 5.54 -3.19 16.48
CA LYS A 110 6.58 -2.59 17.33
C LYS A 110 6.90 -1.14 16.96
N ARG A 111 7.26 -0.34 17.95
CA ARG A 111 7.85 0.98 17.71
C ARG A 111 9.32 0.82 17.39
N GLU A 112 9.80 1.60 16.42
CA GLU A 112 11.23 1.75 16.20
C GLU A 112 11.82 2.43 17.43
N GLU A 113 12.73 1.73 18.12
CA GLU A 113 13.46 2.26 19.28
C GLU A 113 14.57 3.19 18.84
N ASP A 114 15.18 2.92 17.67
CA ASP A 114 16.18 3.76 17.05
C ASP A 114 15.61 4.53 15.84
N PRO A 115 15.61 5.88 15.84
CA PRO A 115 15.25 6.69 14.69
C PRO A 115 16.23 6.59 13.51
N TYR A 116 17.27 5.77 13.58
CA TYR A 116 18.18 5.44 12.48
C TYR A 116 18.00 3.99 11.98
N GLU A 117 17.40 3.08 12.77
CA GLU A 117 16.85 1.80 12.30
C GLU A 117 15.52 1.99 11.55
N LYS A 118 15.49 2.95 10.64
CA LYS A 118 14.31 3.24 9.85
C LYS A 118 14.28 2.30 8.66
N TRP A 119 13.85 1.06 8.92
CA TRP A 119 13.35 0.22 7.85
C TRP A 119 12.13 0.93 7.27
N VAL A 120 12.27 1.39 6.03
CA VAL A 120 11.35 2.22 5.21
C VAL A 120 9.96 1.56 4.97
N THR A 121 9.59 0.57 5.78
CA THR A 121 8.51 -0.38 5.51
C THR A 121 7.58 -0.60 6.68
N LEU A 122 7.99 -0.49 7.95
CA LEU A 122 7.07 -0.76 9.06
C LEU A 122 5.98 0.31 9.18
N THR A 123 6.35 1.59 8.99
CA THR A 123 5.36 2.68 9.01
C THR A 123 4.42 2.68 7.80
N GLU A 124 4.88 2.15 6.68
CA GLU A 124 4.20 1.99 5.40
C GLU A 124 3.25 0.80 5.46
N LEU A 125 3.66 -0.33 6.03
CA LEU A 125 2.76 -1.46 6.29
C LEU A 125 1.62 -1.05 7.22
N ARG A 126 1.93 -0.31 8.31
CA ARG A 126 0.89 0.30 9.15
C ARG A 126 0.02 1.31 8.40
N ARG A 127 0.54 1.98 7.36
CA ARG A 127 -0.25 2.86 6.49
C ARG A 127 -1.22 2.04 5.64
N VAL A 128 -0.75 0.94 5.05
CA VAL A 128 -1.59 0.01 4.29
C VAL A 128 -2.75 -0.49 5.15
N TYR A 129 -2.47 -0.97 6.37
CA TYR A 129 -3.54 -1.45 7.26
C TYR A 129 -4.63 -0.40 7.53
N LYS A 130 -4.25 0.87 7.67
CA LYS A 130 -5.22 1.97 7.86
C LYS A 130 -6.06 2.20 6.61
N LEU A 131 -5.45 2.16 5.42
CA LEU A 131 -6.18 2.30 4.15
C LEU A 131 -7.21 1.17 3.98
N THR A 132 -6.88 -0.04 4.40
CA THR A 132 -7.76 -1.22 4.29
C THR A 132 -8.82 -1.33 5.39
N THR A 133 -8.88 -0.40 6.35
CA THR A 133 -9.80 -0.47 7.50
C THR A 133 -10.50 0.84 7.90
N GLU A 134 -9.96 2.02 7.60
CA GLU A 134 -10.44 3.28 8.21
C GLU A 134 -11.36 4.13 7.29
N PHE A 135 -11.52 3.82 5.99
CA PHE A 135 -12.05 4.77 4.99
C PHE A 135 -13.33 4.34 4.26
N GLY A 136 -14.18 3.54 4.93
CA GLY A 136 -15.43 3.04 4.35
C GLY A 136 -15.24 1.79 3.51
N ALA A 137 -16.30 0.98 3.38
CA ALA A 137 -16.22 -0.38 2.86
C ALA A 137 -15.63 -0.46 1.44
N GLU A 138 -16.10 0.39 0.53
CA GLU A 138 -15.69 0.33 -0.86
C GLU A 138 -14.22 0.76 -1.07
N PHE A 139 -13.83 1.91 -0.52
CA PHE A 139 -12.45 2.39 -0.62
C PHE A 139 -11.48 1.43 0.07
N SER A 140 -11.83 0.94 1.26
CA SER A 140 -11.01 -0.03 1.97
C SER A 140 -10.91 -1.36 1.24
N GLN A 141 -11.93 -1.76 0.47
CA GLN A 141 -11.83 -2.91 -0.43
C GLN A 141 -10.84 -2.63 -1.57
N VAL A 142 -10.88 -1.46 -2.20
CA VAL A 142 -9.89 -1.09 -3.24
C VAL A 142 -8.47 -1.11 -2.69
N ALA A 143 -8.26 -0.64 -1.46
CA ALA A 143 -6.96 -0.72 -0.81
C ALA A 143 -6.49 -2.19 -0.65
N ARG A 144 -7.39 -3.12 -0.32
CA ARG A 144 -7.09 -4.57 -0.23
C ARG A 144 -6.79 -5.17 -1.59
N ASP A 145 -7.54 -4.76 -2.61
CA ASP A 145 -7.35 -5.25 -3.98
C ASP A 145 -6.03 -4.73 -4.57
N THR A 146 -5.63 -3.51 -4.19
CA THR A 146 -4.38 -2.84 -4.64
C THR A 146 -3.14 -3.56 -4.11
N VAL A 147 -3.06 -3.85 -2.81
CA VAL A 147 -1.79 -4.30 -2.19
C VAL A 147 -1.65 -5.83 -2.24
N LYS A 148 -0.54 -6.30 -2.81
CA LYS A 148 -0.15 -7.72 -2.87
C LYS A 148 1.14 -7.93 -2.09
N PHE A 149 1.07 -8.67 -0.98
CA PHE A 149 2.27 -9.06 -0.24
C PHE A 149 2.91 -10.27 -0.89
N VAL A 150 4.24 -10.24 -1.02
CA VAL A 150 4.99 -11.35 -1.63
C VAL A 150 6.25 -11.69 -0.85
N SER A 151 6.63 -12.97 -0.89
CA SER A 151 7.97 -13.45 -0.57
C SER A 151 8.66 -13.94 -1.84
N LEU A 152 9.95 -13.66 -1.96
CA LEU A 152 10.75 -14.06 -3.13
C LEU A 152 11.24 -15.50 -2.96
N ASP A 153 10.90 -16.36 -3.90
CA ASP A 153 11.52 -17.68 -4.00
C ASP A 153 12.83 -17.61 -4.76
N THR A 154 13.90 -17.22 -4.07
CA THR A 154 15.24 -17.02 -4.62
C THR A 154 15.94 -18.33 -4.99
N GLN A 155 15.43 -19.46 -4.50
CA GLN A 155 15.89 -20.80 -4.88
C GLN A 155 15.36 -21.23 -6.26
N SER A 156 14.27 -20.62 -6.74
CA SER A 156 13.74 -20.84 -8.08
C SER A 156 14.53 -20.01 -9.12
N ASN A 157 14.70 -20.56 -10.33
CA ASN A 157 15.25 -19.84 -11.49
C ASN A 157 14.32 -19.99 -12.72
N PRO A 158 13.59 -18.93 -13.14
CA PRO A 158 13.61 -17.57 -12.60
C PRO A 158 13.01 -17.45 -11.19
N THR A 159 13.36 -16.38 -10.46
CA THR A 159 12.85 -16.11 -9.11
C THR A 159 11.34 -15.87 -9.17
N LYS A 160 10.58 -16.58 -8.33
CA LYS A 160 9.11 -16.49 -8.29
C LYS A 160 8.65 -15.58 -7.16
N LEU A 161 7.65 -14.74 -7.43
CA LEU A 161 6.97 -13.96 -6.40
C LEU A 161 5.83 -14.79 -5.81
N LYS A 162 5.97 -15.26 -4.57
CA LYS A 162 4.96 -16.05 -3.88
C LYS A 162 4.02 -15.14 -3.09
N PRO A 163 2.70 -15.14 -3.36
CA PRO A 163 1.75 -14.38 -2.56
C PRO A 163 1.81 -14.78 -1.09
N VAL A 164 1.70 -13.80 -0.20
CA VAL A 164 1.63 -13.97 1.25
C VAL A 164 0.33 -13.36 1.74
N SER A 165 -0.32 -14.04 2.69
CA SER A 165 -1.51 -13.49 3.35
C SER A 165 -1.17 -12.15 4.03
N PRO A 166 -2.07 -11.16 3.99
CA PRO A 166 -1.87 -9.91 4.69
C PRO A 166 -1.57 -10.12 6.18
N PHE A 167 -0.58 -9.38 6.69
CA PHE A 167 -0.13 -9.53 8.08
C PHE A 167 -1.23 -9.29 9.12
N TRP A 168 -2.27 -8.51 8.78
CA TRP A 168 -3.40 -8.24 9.66
C TRP A 168 -4.38 -9.39 9.80
N GLU A 169 -4.22 -10.48 9.04
CA GLU A 169 -4.97 -11.73 9.21
C GLU A 169 -4.34 -12.62 10.30
N SER A 170 -3.16 -12.25 10.81
CA SER A 170 -2.56 -12.93 11.97
C SER A 170 -3.47 -12.78 13.21
N LYS A 171 -3.62 -13.86 13.97
CA LYS A 171 -4.42 -13.90 15.21
C LYS A 171 -3.95 -12.86 16.23
N ASP A 172 -2.65 -12.61 16.27
CA ASP A 172 -2.04 -11.71 17.26
C ASP A 172 -2.11 -10.23 16.85
N TRP A 173 -2.39 -9.94 15.58
CA TRP A 173 -2.29 -8.57 15.05
C TRP A 173 -3.22 -7.58 15.77
N GLN A 174 -4.46 -7.97 16.06
CA GLN A 174 -5.41 -7.06 16.71
C GLN A 174 -4.93 -6.67 18.11
N HIS A 175 -4.42 -7.64 18.87
CA HIS A 175 -3.85 -7.40 20.19
C HIS A 175 -2.63 -6.47 20.12
N ASP A 176 -1.66 -6.78 19.26
CA ASP A 176 -0.45 -5.98 19.11
C ASP A 176 -0.76 -4.54 18.63
N TRP A 177 -1.75 -4.40 17.74
CA TRP A 177 -2.20 -3.11 17.23
C TRP A 177 -2.91 -2.27 18.29
N GLU A 178 -3.74 -2.89 19.13
CA GLU A 178 -4.42 -2.25 20.24
C GLU A 178 -3.43 -1.72 21.27
N GLN A 179 -2.49 -2.55 21.70
CA GLN A 179 -1.42 -2.14 22.61
C GLN A 179 -0.66 -0.93 22.05
N ARG A 180 -0.29 -0.97 20.76
CA ARG A 180 0.40 0.17 20.12
C ARG A 180 -0.44 1.46 20.15
N LYS A 181 -1.77 1.37 19.93
CA LYS A 181 -2.66 2.54 19.97
C LYS A 181 -2.67 3.16 21.36
N GLU A 182 -2.80 2.36 22.41
CA GLU A 182 -2.80 2.80 23.81
C GLU A 182 -1.49 3.51 24.17
N GLU A 183 -0.34 2.89 23.86
CA GLU A 183 0.95 3.51 24.11
C GLU A 183 1.15 4.81 23.29
N THR A 184 0.42 5.00 22.19
CA THR A 184 0.43 6.25 21.40
C THR A 184 -0.33 7.36 22.08
N GLN A 185 -1.46 7.05 22.71
CA GLN A 185 -2.20 8.02 23.49
C GLN A 185 -1.40 8.48 24.71
N LEU A 186 -0.77 7.53 25.44
CA LEU A 186 -0.01 7.81 26.65
C LEU A 186 1.24 8.68 26.42
N ARG A 187 2.04 8.41 25.37
CA ARG A 187 3.23 9.23 25.04
C ARG A 187 2.88 10.55 24.34
N HIS A 188 1.71 10.59 23.73
CA HIS A 188 1.08 11.69 23.01
C HIS A 188 1.14 13.06 23.70
N ASN A 189 0.36 13.18 24.80
CA ASN A 189 -0.23 14.43 25.34
C ASN A 189 -0.63 15.52 24.32
N ARG A 190 -0.69 15.17 23.03
CA ARG A 190 -0.86 16.05 21.89
C ARG A 190 -2.09 15.57 21.14
N LEU A 191 -3.20 16.21 21.50
CA LEU A 191 -4.25 16.53 20.55
C LEU A 191 -3.60 17.01 19.22
N ILE A 192 -3.99 16.40 18.10
CA ILE A 192 -3.94 17.06 16.77
C ILE A 192 -2.54 17.10 16.08
N LYS A 193 -1.98 15.94 15.72
CA LYS A 193 -1.13 15.82 14.50
C LYS A 193 -1.49 14.65 13.58
N ASN A 194 -2.43 13.80 13.99
CA ASN A 194 -2.81 12.57 13.27
C ASN A 194 -3.97 12.74 12.26
N SER A 195 -4.53 13.95 12.08
CA SER A 195 -5.79 14.14 11.32
C SER A 195 -5.63 14.66 9.89
N MET A 196 -4.55 15.36 9.52
CA MET A 196 -4.53 16.10 8.25
C MET A 196 -4.57 15.18 7.02
N TRP A 197 -3.70 14.17 6.95
CA TRP A 197 -3.72 13.24 5.80
C TRP A 197 -5.04 12.47 5.70
N ARG A 198 -5.67 12.13 6.84
CA ARG A 198 -6.96 11.44 6.85
C ARG A 198 -8.05 12.34 6.31
N SER A 199 -8.05 13.60 6.72
CA SER A 199 -9.01 14.61 6.26
C SER A 199 -8.84 14.88 4.77
N ASN A 200 -7.59 15.04 4.30
CA ASN A 200 -7.28 15.22 2.88
C ASN A 200 -7.74 14.01 2.06
N LEU A 201 -7.46 12.80 2.54
CA LEU A 201 -7.86 11.57 1.86
C LEU A 201 -9.38 11.42 1.82
N GLN A 202 -10.06 11.65 2.94
CA GLN A 202 -11.52 11.62 3.04
C GLN A 202 -12.17 12.64 2.10
N GLY A 203 -11.63 13.86 2.04
CA GLY A 203 -12.09 14.89 1.11
C GLY A 203 -11.97 14.44 -0.35
N LYS A 204 -10.88 13.76 -0.70
CA LYS A 204 -10.67 13.24 -2.06
C LYS A 204 -11.61 12.08 -2.41
N ILE A 205 -11.85 11.18 -1.46
CA ILE A 205 -12.86 10.11 -1.62
C ILE A 205 -14.23 10.72 -1.92
N GLN A 206 -14.65 11.70 -1.11
CA GLN A 206 -15.93 12.39 -1.30
C GLN A 206 -16.01 13.16 -2.63
N GLU A 207 -14.89 13.72 -3.12
CA GLU A 207 -14.83 14.36 -4.43
C GLU A 207 -15.08 13.33 -5.55
N ILE A 208 -14.43 12.17 -5.48
CA ILE A 208 -14.58 11.09 -6.47
C ILE A 208 -16.02 10.55 -6.47
N ASP A 209 -16.61 10.34 -5.28
CA ASP A 209 -17.99 9.85 -5.13
C ASP A 209 -19.01 10.83 -5.73
N LYS A 210 -18.79 12.14 -5.57
CA LYS A 210 -19.66 13.17 -6.16
C LYS A 210 -19.58 13.19 -7.69
N LEU A 211 -18.41 12.92 -8.25
CA LEU A 211 -18.20 12.91 -9.70
C LEU A 211 -18.70 11.60 -10.34
N ASN A 212 -18.73 10.51 -9.58
CA ASN A 212 -19.16 9.19 -10.02
C ASN A 212 -20.23 8.64 -9.05
N PRO A 213 -21.43 9.25 -9.02
CA PRO A 213 -22.48 8.81 -8.11
C PRO A 213 -22.88 7.37 -8.47
N ASP A 214 -22.90 6.50 -7.48
CA ASP A 214 -23.32 5.11 -7.64
C ASP A 214 -24.69 5.05 -8.32
N GLU A 215 -24.81 4.19 -9.35
CA GLU A 215 -26.06 4.04 -10.10
C GLU A 215 -27.24 3.59 -9.22
N GLU A 216 -26.97 3.03 -8.03
CA GLU A 216 -27.99 2.69 -7.03
C GLU A 216 -28.81 3.90 -6.55
N ASN A 217 -28.30 5.13 -6.67
CA ASN A 217 -29.07 6.34 -6.33
C ASN A 217 -29.92 6.91 -7.49
N LYS A 218 -29.86 6.34 -8.70
CA LYS A 218 -30.71 6.79 -9.83
C LYS A 218 -32.11 6.16 -9.81
N GLU A 219 -32.28 4.99 -9.20
CA GLU A 219 -33.60 4.34 -9.12
C GLU A 219 -34.49 4.94 -8.01
N GLY A 220 -33.92 5.54 -6.96
CA GLY A 220 -34.67 6.20 -5.88
C GLY A 220 -35.26 7.58 -6.22
N LYS A 221 -35.05 8.11 -7.43
CA LYS A 221 -35.61 9.39 -7.91
C LYS A 221 -36.62 9.24 -9.05
N LYS A 222 -37.02 8.01 -9.37
CA LYS A 222 -38.13 7.72 -10.30
C LYS A 222 -39.25 6.97 -9.58
N LEU A 223 -39.86 7.60 -8.57
CA LEU A 223 -41.20 7.25 -8.09
C LEU A 223 -41.97 8.55 -7.83
#